data_AF-F5T0U8-F1
#
_entry.id   AF-F5T0U8-F1
#
_cell.length_a   1.000
_cell.length_b   1.000
_cell.length_c   1.000
_cell.angle_alpha   90.00
_cell.angle_beta   90.00
_cell.angle_gamma   90.00
#
_symmetry.space_group_name_H-M   'P 1'
#
loop_
_entity.id
_entity.type
_entity.pdbx_description
1 polymer ?
#
loop_
_entity_poly.entity_id
_entity_poly.type
_entity_poly.pdbx_seq_one_letter_code
_entity_poly.pdbx_strand_id
1 'polypeptide(L)' 'MVLILELVNSAIECVVDRVGMDWHPLSGRAKDYGSLAVLLGLVIAAGIWIGILY' A
#
# COMPACT_ATOMS: atom_id res chain seq x y z
N MET A 1 2.13 9.43 7.17
CA MET A 1 2.06 9.80 5.74
C MET A 1 3.25 9.28 4.96
N VAL A 2 4.49 9.54 5.39
CA VAL A 2 5.71 9.02 4.73
C VAL A 2 5.67 7.49 4.53
N LEU A 3 5.27 6.72 5.55
CA LEU A 3 5.15 5.26 5.44
C LEU A 3 4.17 4.79 4.35
N ILE A 4 3.08 5.51 4.14
CA ILE A 4 2.09 5.21 3.09
C ILE A 4 2.69 5.52 1.72
N LEU A 5 3.45 6.61 1.60
CA LEU A 5 4.13 6.98 0.36
C LEU A 5 5.21 5.96 -0.03
N GLU A 6 6.00 5.45 0.93
CA GLU A 6 6.99 4.38 0.65
C GLU A 6 6.34 3.05 0.26
N LEU A 7 5.20 2.71 0.87
CA LEU A 7 4.40 1.54 0.50
C LEU A 7 3.86 1.65 -0.93
N VAL A 8 3.37 2.83 -1.31
CA VAL A 8 2.90 3.10 -2.68
C VAL A 8 4.06 3.06 -3.66
N ASN A 9 5.22 3.64 -3.32
CA ASN A 9 6.41 3.60 -4.17
C ASN A 9 6.88 2.15 -4.42
N SER A 10 6.99 1.35 -3.35
CA SER A 10 7.33 -0.08 -3.43
C SER A 10 6.30 -0.89 -4.23
N ALA A 11 5.02 -0.56 -4.11
CA ALA A 11 3.96 -1.20 -4.91
C ALA A 11 4.08 -0.86 -6.40
N ILE A 12 4.39 0.39 -6.74
CA ILE A 12 4.62 0.83 -8.12
C ILE A 12 5.87 0.14 -8.69
N GLU A 13 6.97 0.09 -7.93
CA GLU A 13 8.20 -0.63 -8.31
C GLU A 13 7.92 -2.10 -8.62
N CYS A 14 7.21 -2.80 -7.73
CA CYS A 14 6.80 -4.19 -7.98
C CYS A 14 5.87 -4.35 -9.20
N VAL A 15 5.05 -3.35 -9.53
CA VAL A 15 4.17 -3.38 -10.73
C VAL A 15 4.97 -3.13 -12.00
N VAL A 16 5.90 -2.19 -11.98
CA VAL A 16 6.80 -1.88 -13.10
C VAL A 16 7.71 -3.08 -13.40
N ASP A 17 8.28 -3.70 -12.36
CA ASP A 17 9.09 -4.93 -12.48
C ASP A 17 8.28 -6.13 -13.02
N ARG A 18 6.95 -6.12 -12.83
CA ARG A 18 6.04 -7.16 -13.34
C ARG A 18 5.87 -7.15 -14.86
N VAL A 19 6.16 -6.05 -15.56
CA VAL A 19 5.86 -5.90 -17.01
C VAL A 19 6.76 -6.80 -17.89
N GLY A 20 7.74 -7.50 -17.33
CA GLY A 20 8.45 -8.62 -17.98
C GLY A 20 7.58 -9.88 -18.14
N MET A 21 7.64 -10.53 -19.30
CA MET A 21 6.74 -11.62 -19.76
C MET A 21 6.88 -12.98 -19.05
N ASP A 22 7.05 -13.02 -17.73
CA ASP A 22 7.18 -14.27 -16.96
C ASP A 22 6.33 -14.21 -15.67
N TRP A 23 5.80 -15.37 -15.25
CA TRP A 23 5.06 -15.51 -13.99
C TRP A 23 5.96 -15.19 -12.79
N HIS A 24 5.93 -13.94 -12.33
CA HIS A 24 6.78 -13.49 -11.25
C HIS A 24 6.05 -13.46 -9.89
N PRO A 25 6.61 -14.05 -8.83
CA PRO A 25 6.07 -13.98 -7.46
C PRO A 25 5.99 -12.54 -6.91
N LEU A 26 6.61 -11.56 -7.58
CA LEU A 26 6.51 -10.14 -7.27
C LEU A 26 5.08 -9.58 -7.46
N SER A 27 4.26 -10.16 -8.34
CA SER A 27 2.88 -9.68 -8.54
C SER A 27 1.99 -9.93 -7.32
N GLY A 28 2.32 -10.92 -6.48
CA GLY A 28 1.65 -11.12 -5.17
C GLY A 28 2.02 -10.00 -4.19
N ARG A 29 3.31 -9.66 -4.12
CA ARG A 29 3.81 -8.60 -3.23
C ARG A 29 3.25 -7.23 -3.57
N ALA A 30 3.13 -6.88 -4.85
CA ALA A 30 2.49 -5.63 -5.27
C ALA A 30 1.07 -5.48 -4.72
N LYS A 31 0.29 -6.58 -4.75
CA LYS A 31 -1.08 -6.63 -4.24
C LYS A 31 -1.10 -6.49 -2.71
N ASP A 32 -0.19 -7.16 -2.02
CA ASP A 32 -0.08 -7.10 -0.56
C ASP A 32 0.28 -5.69 -0.08
N TYR A 33 1.26 -5.03 -0.72
CA TYR A 33 1.62 -3.64 -0.41
C TYR A 33 0.47 -2.66 -0.65
N GLY A 34 -0.29 -2.84 -1.72
CA GLY A 34 -1.51 -2.07 -1.98
C GLY A 34 -2.55 -2.24 -0.88
N SER A 35 -2.80 -3.46 -0.42
CA SER A 35 -3.76 -3.73 0.65
C SER A 35 -3.32 -3.15 2.01
N LEU A 36 -2.02 -3.18 2.31
CA LEU A 36 -1.40 -2.58 3.49
C LEU A 36 -1.54 -1.05 3.52
N ALA A 37 -1.35 -0.40 2.36
CA ALA A 37 -1.55 1.04 2.24
C ALA A 37 -3.00 1.46 2.53
N VAL A 38 -3.98 0.68 2.03
CA VAL A 38 -5.41 0.93 2.30
C VAL A 38 -5.74 0.74 3.78
N LEU A 39 -5.23 -0.33 4.42
CA LEU A 39 -5.43 -0.57 5.85
C LEU A 39 -4.89 0.58 6.70
N LEU A 40 -3.67 1.05 6.42
CA LEU A 40 -3.09 2.20 7.11
C LEU A 40 -3.91 3.48 6.91
N GLY A 41 -4.44 3.70 5.71
CA GLY A 41 -5.35 4.80 5.42
C GLY A 41 -6.61 4.75 6.29
N LEU A 42 -7.23 3.58 6.43
CA LEU A 42 -8.42 3.37 7.26
C LEU A 42 -8.13 3.59 8.76
N VAL A 43 -6.99 3.10 9.26
CA VAL A 43 -6.58 3.31 10.66
C VAL A 43 -6.38 4.79 10.96
N ILE A 44 -5.72 5.54 10.08
CA ILE A 44 -5.53 6.98 10.24
C ILE A 44 -6.87 7.71 10.18
N ALA A 45 -7.73 7.37 9.22
CA ALA A 45 -9.06 7.97 9.11
C ALA A 45 -9.89 7.73 10.38
N ALA A 46 -9.91 6.49 10.88
CA ALA A 46 -10.58 6.17 12.14
C ALA A 46 -10.00 6.94 13.33
N GLY A 47 -8.67 7.04 13.43
CA GLY A 47 -8.00 7.81 14.49
C GLY A 47 -8.34 9.29 14.46
N ILE A 48 -8.40 9.91 13.28
CA ILE A 48 -8.82 11.31 13.11
C ILE A 48 -10.27 11.47 13.56
N TRP A 49 -11.17 10.60 13.13
CA TRP A 49 -12.58 10.66 13.53
C TRP A 49 -12.78 10.47 15.04
N ILE A 50 -12.06 9.54 15.66
CA ILE A 50 -12.10 9.32 17.12
C ILE A 50 -11.59 10.56 17.85
N GLY A 51 -10.48 11.15 17.42
CA GLY A 51 -9.93 12.37 18.03
C GLY A 51 -10.74 13.65 17.76
N ILE A 52 -11.68 13.62 16.81
CA ILE A 52 -12.67 14.70 16.62
C ILE A 52 -13.89 14.48 17.54
N LEU A 53 -14.28 13.23 17.74
CA LEU A 53 -15.47 12.86 18.53
C LEU A 53 -15.24 12.89 20.05
N TYR A 54 -13.99 12.78 20.50
CA TYR A 54 -13.56 12.82 21.90
C TYR A 54 -12.52 13.92 22.12
#